data_AF-A0A2V4HE54-F1
#
_entry.id   AF-A0A2V4HE54-F1
#
_cell.length_a   1.000
_cell.length_b   1.000
_cell.length_c   1.000
_cell.angle_alpha   90.00
_cell.angle_beta   90.00
_cell.angle_gamma   90.00
#
_symmetry.space_group_name_H-M   'P 1'
#
loop_
_entity.id
_entity.type
_entity.pdbx_description
1 polymer ?
#
loop_
_entity_poly.entity_id
_entity_poly.type
_entity_poly.pdbx_seq_one_letter_code
_entity_poly.pdbx_strand_id
1 'polypeptide(L)'
;DAGRDLIIASQEGVDSHEYQRRRVSGHDTSITQYGSEVKAGGNLTATAGQDLSIVASEIEARRDLALQAGRDVTLAAAANEEHSYAKGKKGKTKYERQEDDVEQQSAEVKAGGDLTIDAGRDLRMVASKASAGDEAYLVAGDKLELLAANDSQYSLYDMNKKGGWGSKKTQRDEVTDVKAVGSEITSGGDLTLESGGDQLYQGAKLASGADLTIDSGGSVTFEAVKDMHQESHEK
;
A
#
# COMPACT_ATOMS: atom_id res chain seq x y z
N ASP A 1 -4.97 -16.16 -20.52
CA ASP A 1 -5.86 -17.16 -19.91
C ASP A 1 -5.03 -18.09 -19.05
N ALA A 2 -5.28 -18.08 -17.74
CA ALA A 2 -4.64 -18.97 -16.78
C ALA A 2 -5.67 -20.00 -16.30
N GLY A 3 -5.35 -21.29 -16.41
CA GLY A 3 -6.30 -22.37 -16.11
C GLY A 3 -6.77 -22.43 -14.66
N ARG A 4 -6.07 -21.78 -13.72
CA ARG A 4 -6.52 -21.64 -12.32
C ARG A 4 -6.29 -20.23 -11.81
N ASP A 5 -5.06 -19.85 -11.51
CA ASP A 5 -4.74 -18.57 -10.88
C ASP A 5 -3.87 -17.72 -11.80
N LEU A 6 -4.08 -16.41 -11.82
CA LEU A 6 -3.20 -15.44 -12.47
C LEU A 6 -2.64 -14.49 -11.41
N ILE A 7 -1.31 -14.47 -11.26
CA ILE A 7 -0.62 -13.64 -10.27
C ILE A 7 0.39 -12.76 -10.99
N ILE A 8 0.27 -11.44 -10.82
CA ILE A 8 1.23 -10.43 -11.26
C ILE A 8 1.67 -9.70 -10.00
N ALA A 9 2.81 -10.07 -9.44
CA ALA A 9 3.29 -9.56 -8.17
C ALA A 9 4.67 -8.90 -8.32
N SER A 10 4.95 -7.96 -7.42
CA SER A 10 6.29 -7.46 -7.20
C SER A 10 7.22 -8.61 -6.78
N GLN A 11 8.50 -8.45 -7.09
CA GLN A 11 9.55 -9.23 -6.47
C GLN A 11 10.10 -8.46 -5.28
N GLU A 12 10.14 -9.10 -4.12
CA GLU A 12 10.76 -8.55 -2.93
C GLU A 12 12.29 -8.67 -3.02
N GLY A 13 12.99 -7.58 -2.78
CA GLY A 13 14.43 -7.56 -2.53
C GLY A 13 14.72 -7.13 -1.10
N VAL A 14 15.66 -7.83 -0.46
CA VAL A 14 16.08 -7.55 0.91
C VAL A 14 17.56 -7.22 0.91
N ASP A 15 17.91 -6.04 1.42
CA ASP A 15 19.30 -5.67 1.72
C ASP A 15 19.48 -5.54 3.23
N SER A 16 20.63 -5.98 3.73
CA SER A 16 20.96 -5.87 5.14
C SER A 16 22.44 -5.60 5.31
N HIS A 17 22.75 -4.59 6.14
CA HIS A 17 24.10 -4.19 6.44
C HIS A 17 24.31 -4.02 7.94
N GLU A 18 25.13 -4.88 8.53
CA GLU A 18 25.58 -4.69 9.91
C GLU A 18 26.99 -4.08 9.94
N TYR A 19 27.22 -3.14 10.85
CA TYR A 19 28.55 -2.60 11.07
C TYR A 19 28.89 -2.50 12.56
N GLN A 20 30.15 -2.84 12.86
CA GLN A 20 30.70 -2.72 14.20
C GLN A 20 32.07 -2.06 14.16
N ARG A 21 32.17 -0.88 14.77
CA ARG A 21 33.42 -0.13 14.98
C ARG A 21 33.69 0.00 16.48
N ARG A 22 34.90 0.45 16.84
CA ARG A 22 35.37 0.50 18.25
C ARG A 22 34.41 1.16 19.25
N ARG A 23 33.55 2.07 18.81
CA ARG A 23 32.63 2.83 19.69
C ARG A 23 31.22 2.98 19.13
N VAL A 24 30.90 2.37 18.00
CA VAL A 24 29.61 2.50 17.31
C VAL A 24 29.29 1.15 16.69
N SER A 25 28.07 0.69 16.86
CA SER A 25 27.52 -0.47 16.16
C SER A 25 26.12 -0.12 15.66
N GLY A 26 25.76 -0.65 14.51
CA GLY A 26 24.44 -0.47 13.95
C GLY A 26 24.12 -1.55 12.95
N HIS A 27 22.88 -1.57 12.53
CA HIS A 27 22.42 -2.37 11.41
C HIS A 27 21.38 -1.56 10.65
N ASP A 28 21.38 -1.75 9.34
CA ASP A 28 20.43 -1.16 8.43
C ASP A 28 19.82 -2.33 7.64
N THR A 29 18.50 -2.32 7.46
CA THR A 29 17.80 -3.29 6.62
C THR A 29 16.80 -2.57 5.74
N SER A 30 16.67 -3.00 4.50
CA SER A 30 15.62 -2.52 3.61
C SER A 30 14.93 -3.66 2.89
N ILE A 31 13.63 -3.49 2.69
CA ILE A 31 12.77 -4.31 1.86
C ILE A 31 12.27 -3.41 0.74
N THR A 32 12.50 -3.82 -0.50
CA THR A 32 12.05 -3.07 -1.68
C THR A 32 11.19 -3.96 -2.56
N GLN A 33 10.03 -3.44 -2.96
CA GLN A 33 9.08 -4.06 -3.87
C GLN A 33 9.41 -3.67 -5.31
N TYR A 34 9.98 -4.60 -6.07
CA TYR A 34 10.20 -4.42 -7.49
C TYR A 34 8.96 -4.86 -8.28
N GLY A 35 8.07 -3.90 -8.54
CA GLY A 35 6.82 -4.14 -9.26
C GLY A 35 7.03 -4.76 -10.65
N SER A 36 6.13 -5.65 -11.03
CA SER A 36 6.02 -6.15 -12.39
C SER A 36 5.23 -5.16 -13.25
N GLU A 37 5.52 -5.12 -14.55
CA GLU A 37 4.82 -4.25 -15.50
C GLU A 37 4.30 -5.06 -16.71
N VAL A 38 3.01 -4.94 -16.98
CA VAL A 38 2.35 -5.52 -18.16
C VAL A 38 1.74 -4.41 -19.00
N LYS A 39 2.27 -4.18 -20.20
CA LYS A 39 1.82 -3.13 -21.12
C LYS A 39 1.28 -3.70 -22.43
N ALA A 40 0.06 -3.32 -22.79
CA ALA A 40 -0.55 -3.64 -24.08
C ALA A 40 -0.81 -2.37 -24.90
N GLY A 41 -0.33 -2.36 -26.16
CA GLY A 41 -0.54 -1.25 -27.09
C GLY A 41 -1.98 -1.14 -27.64
N GLY A 42 -2.85 -2.08 -27.30
CA GLY A 42 -4.26 -2.10 -27.66
C GLY A 42 -5.08 -2.56 -26.46
N ASN A 43 -5.99 -3.51 -26.68
CA ASN A 43 -6.81 -4.09 -25.62
C ASN A 43 -6.00 -5.16 -24.88
N LEU A 44 -6.28 -5.34 -23.59
CA LEU A 44 -5.75 -6.43 -22.77
C LEU A 44 -6.90 -7.13 -22.04
N THR A 45 -6.93 -8.45 -22.14
CA THR A 45 -7.83 -9.29 -21.34
C THR A 45 -7.01 -10.29 -20.54
N ALA A 46 -7.11 -10.23 -19.22
CA ALA A 46 -6.50 -11.18 -18.30
C ALA A 46 -7.61 -11.98 -17.62
N THR A 47 -7.66 -13.28 -17.91
CA THR A 47 -8.65 -14.20 -17.36
C THR A 47 -7.96 -15.26 -16.51
N ALA A 48 -8.52 -15.51 -15.33
CA ALA A 48 -8.14 -16.61 -14.42
C ALA A 48 -9.36 -17.50 -14.15
N GLY A 49 -9.16 -18.82 -14.17
CA GLY A 49 -10.23 -19.79 -13.86
C GLY A 49 -10.76 -19.69 -12.42
N GLN A 50 -9.95 -19.20 -11.48
CA GLN A 50 -10.24 -19.07 -10.07
C GLN A 50 -9.89 -17.66 -9.59
N ASP A 51 -8.63 -17.36 -9.31
CA ASP A 51 -8.26 -16.07 -8.70
C ASP A 51 -7.32 -15.25 -9.58
N LEU A 52 -7.50 -13.94 -9.60
CA LEU A 52 -6.59 -12.97 -10.20
C LEU A 52 -6.04 -12.05 -9.11
N SER A 53 -4.72 -12.00 -8.96
CA SER A 53 -4.05 -11.15 -7.97
C SER A 53 -2.98 -10.28 -8.61
N ILE A 54 -3.05 -8.99 -8.31
CA ILE A 54 -2.04 -8.00 -8.72
C ILE A 54 -1.50 -7.35 -7.46
N VAL A 55 -0.20 -7.48 -7.22
CA VAL A 55 0.45 -7.03 -5.97
C VAL A 55 1.59 -6.09 -6.31
N ALA A 56 1.52 -4.84 -5.81
CA ALA A 56 2.55 -3.80 -6.02
C ALA A 56 3.11 -3.74 -7.46
N SER A 57 2.23 -3.91 -8.45
CA SER A 57 2.58 -4.07 -9.86
C SER A 57 1.62 -3.28 -10.74
N GLU A 58 2.04 -3.00 -11.97
CA GLU A 58 1.29 -2.19 -12.93
C GLU A 58 0.80 -3.02 -14.12
N ILE A 59 -0.47 -2.81 -14.50
CA ILE A 59 -1.04 -3.28 -15.76
C ILE A 59 -1.63 -2.10 -16.52
N GLU A 60 -1.18 -1.89 -17.76
CA GLU A 60 -1.67 -0.84 -18.64
C GLU A 60 -2.13 -1.43 -19.98
N ALA A 61 -3.34 -1.05 -20.40
CA ALA A 61 -3.81 -1.19 -21.77
C ALA A 61 -4.02 0.20 -22.38
N ARG A 62 -3.56 0.42 -23.61
CA ARG A 62 -3.76 1.70 -24.33
C ARG A 62 -5.20 1.91 -24.80
N ARG A 63 -6.00 0.85 -24.81
CA ARG A 63 -7.45 0.85 -25.05
C ARG A 63 -8.13 0.20 -23.84
N ASP A 64 -8.87 -0.87 -24.06
CA ASP A 64 -9.71 -1.48 -23.03
C ASP A 64 -8.90 -2.50 -22.21
N LEU A 65 -9.12 -2.53 -20.90
CA LEU A 65 -8.56 -3.50 -19.98
C LEU A 65 -9.70 -4.30 -19.33
N ALA A 66 -9.69 -5.62 -19.50
CA ALA A 66 -10.60 -6.53 -18.81
C ALA A 66 -9.84 -7.49 -17.92
N LEU A 67 -10.14 -7.49 -16.62
CA LEU A 67 -9.63 -8.42 -15.62
C LEU A 67 -10.78 -9.30 -15.15
N GLN A 68 -10.65 -10.61 -15.33
CA GLN A 68 -11.74 -11.56 -15.07
C GLN A 68 -11.22 -12.72 -14.23
N ALA A 69 -11.92 -13.03 -13.15
CA ALA A 69 -11.64 -14.19 -12.32
C ALA A 69 -12.93 -14.96 -12.04
N GLY A 70 -12.89 -16.29 -12.20
CA GLY A 70 -14.03 -17.15 -11.87
C GLY A 70 -14.44 -17.09 -10.40
N ARG A 71 -13.57 -16.54 -9.53
CA ARG A 71 -13.78 -16.42 -8.10
C ARG A 71 -13.37 -15.03 -7.60
N ASP A 72 -12.10 -14.77 -7.33
CA ASP A 72 -11.70 -13.54 -6.64
C ASP A 72 -10.74 -12.68 -7.48
N VAL A 73 -10.93 -11.35 -7.45
CA VAL A 73 -9.95 -10.39 -7.96
C VAL A 73 -9.39 -9.58 -6.79
N THR A 74 -8.06 -9.54 -6.67
CA THR A 74 -7.35 -8.75 -5.65
C THR A 74 -6.33 -7.81 -6.28
N LEU A 75 -6.42 -6.53 -5.94
CA LEU A 75 -5.42 -5.49 -6.18
C LEU A 75 -4.86 -5.08 -4.82
N ALA A 76 -3.59 -5.32 -4.55
CA ALA A 76 -3.02 -5.03 -3.23
C ALA A 76 -1.69 -4.29 -3.34
N ALA A 77 -1.51 -3.27 -2.51
CA ALA A 77 -0.20 -2.74 -2.26
C ALA A 77 0.70 -3.78 -1.55
N ALA A 78 2.00 -3.59 -1.67
CA ALA A 78 3.00 -4.22 -0.82
C ALA A 78 3.92 -3.12 -0.26
N ALA A 79 4.48 -3.33 0.92
CA ALA A 79 5.26 -2.31 1.60
C ALA A 79 6.73 -2.35 1.18
N ASN A 80 7.29 -1.18 0.88
CA ASN A 80 8.71 -0.92 1.04
C ASN A 80 8.96 -0.63 2.53
N GLU A 81 10.03 -1.19 3.08
CA GLU A 81 10.39 -0.99 4.49
C GLU A 81 11.85 -0.58 4.57
N GLU A 82 12.16 0.46 5.35
CA GLU A 82 13.53 0.83 5.70
C GLU A 82 13.65 0.85 7.23
N HIS A 83 14.77 0.30 7.72
CA HIS A 83 15.10 0.30 9.13
C HIS A 83 16.57 0.65 9.28
N SER A 84 16.87 1.65 10.10
CA SER A 84 18.21 1.99 10.53
C SER A 84 18.28 2.02 12.04
N TYR A 85 19.26 1.31 12.59
CA TYR A 85 19.54 1.32 14.02
C TYR A 85 21.01 1.56 14.26
N ALA A 86 21.33 2.52 15.14
CA ALA A 86 22.70 2.80 15.53
C ALA A 86 22.83 3.16 17.02
N LYS A 87 23.76 2.51 17.70
CA LYS A 87 24.17 2.88 19.06
C LYS A 87 25.66 3.14 19.15
N GLY A 88 26.04 4.08 20.01
CA GLY A 88 27.44 4.44 20.12
C GLY A 88 27.81 5.23 21.37
N LYS A 89 29.11 5.51 21.48
CA LYS A 89 29.69 6.29 22.56
C LYS A 89 30.74 7.28 22.07
N LYS A 90 30.47 8.58 22.24
CA LYS A 90 31.42 9.67 21.97
C LYS A 90 31.84 10.33 23.28
N GLY A 91 33.07 10.03 23.74
CA GLY A 91 33.58 10.53 25.02
C GLY A 91 32.77 10.02 26.21
N LYS A 92 32.12 10.92 26.95
CA LYS A 92 31.22 10.60 28.08
C LYS A 92 29.76 10.42 27.67
N THR A 93 29.44 10.64 26.39
CA THR A 93 28.10 10.53 25.84
C THR A 93 27.88 9.15 25.25
N LYS A 94 26.81 8.46 25.65
CA LYS A 94 26.21 7.35 24.92
C LYS A 94 25.01 7.86 24.14
N TYR A 95 24.75 7.30 22.97
CA TYR A 95 23.58 7.62 22.18
C TYR A 95 23.05 6.39 21.45
N GLU A 96 21.78 6.44 21.10
CA GLU A 96 21.02 5.48 20.32
C GLU A 96 20.14 6.25 19.33
N ARG A 97 20.03 5.70 18.12
CA ARG A 97 19.24 6.23 17.01
C ARG A 97 18.51 5.08 16.35
N GLN A 98 17.25 5.30 16.05
CA GLN A 98 16.45 4.40 15.25
C GLN A 98 15.58 5.22 14.31
N GLU A 99 15.49 4.77 13.07
CA GLU A 99 14.61 5.31 12.02
C GLU A 99 13.94 4.10 11.35
N ASP A 100 12.61 4.08 11.34
CA ASP A 100 11.82 3.06 10.64
C ASP A 100 10.84 3.74 9.70
N ASP A 101 10.78 3.29 8.45
CA ASP A 101 9.88 3.83 7.43
C ASP A 101 9.17 2.67 6.73
N VAL A 102 7.86 2.81 6.53
CA VAL A 102 7.01 1.89 5.79
C VAL A 102 6.22 2.71 4.77
N GLU A 103 6.37 2.37 3.50
CA GLU A 103 5.67 3.03 2.39
C GLU A 103 4.94 2.01 1.52
N GLN A 104 3.66 2.23 1.26
CA GLN A 104 2.85 1.35 0.43
C GLN A 104 3.15 1.57 -1.06
N GLN A 105 3.66 0.53 -1.73
CA GLN A 105 3.76 0.46 -3.18
C GLN A 105 2.45 -0.09 -3.75
N SER A 106 1.61 0.77 -4.33
CA SER A 106 0.30 0.39 -4.86
C SER A 106 0.37 -0.61 -6.01
N ALA A 107 -0.63 -1.50 -6.11
CA ALA A 107 -0.97 -2.10 -7.39
C ALA A 107 -1.73 -1.08 -8.24
N GLU A 108 -1.42 -1.00 -9.53
CA GLU A 108 -2.03 -0.04 -10.45
C GLU A 108 -2.58 -0.74 -11.69
N VAL A 109 -3.85 -0.47 -12.02
CA VAL A 109 -4.48 -0.94 -13.27
C VAL A 109 -5.02 0.25 -14.06
N LYS A 110 -4.70 0.27 -15.36
CA LYS A 110 -4.96 1.42 -16.22
C LYS A 110 -5.47 0.99 -17.58
N ALA A 111 -6.65 1.49 -17.93
CA ALA A 111 -7.19 1.45 -19.28
C ALA A 111 -7.15 2.84 -19.90
N GLY A 112 -6.75 2.91 -21.18
CA GLY A 112 -6.87 4.13 -21.98
C GLY A 112 -8.30 4.38 -22.47
N GLY A 113 -9.10 3.32 -22.61
CA GLY A 113 -10.56 3.35 -22.81
C GLY A 113 -11.24 2.77 -21.58
N ASP A 114 -11.98 1.69 -21.76
CA ASP A 114 -12.79 1.08 -20.69
C ASP A 114 -11.98 0.16 -19.77
N LEU A 115 -12.25 0.26 -18.47
CA LEU A 115 -11.78 -0.71 -17.48
C LEU A 115 -12.93 -1.58 -17.01
N THR A 116 -12.81 -2.90 -17.16
CA THR A 116 -13.70 -3.88 -16.55
C THR A 116 -12.93 -4.77 -15.58
N ILE A 117 -13.41 -4.88 -14.34
CA ILE A 117 -12.93 -5.86 -13.36
C ILE A 117 -14.12 -6.69 -12.91
N ASP A 118 -14.09 -7.98 -13.22
CA ASP A 118 -15.19 -8.91 -12.98
C ASP A 118 -14.71 -10.08 -12.11
N ALA A 119 -15.19 -10.12 -10.87
CA ALA A 119 -14.92 -11.17 -9.91
C ALA A 119 -16.19 -12.00 -9.66
N GLY A 120 -16.11 -13.31 -9.93
CA GLY A 120 -17.24 -14.22 -9.71
C GLY A 120 -17.75 -14.30 -8.25
N ARG A 121 -16.93 -13.89 -7.28
CA ARG A 121 -17.28 -13.80 -5.86
C ARG A 121 -16.82 -12.47 -5.25
N ASP A 122 -15.53 -12.28 -4.94
CA ASP A 122 -15.08 -11.10 -4.21
C ASP A 122 -14.10 -10.23 -5.01
N LEU A 123 -14.32 -8.91 -4.99
CA LEU A 123 -13.37 -7.91 -5.50
C LEU A 123 -12.79 -7.14 -4.32
N ARG A 124 -11.47 -7.14 -4.19
CA ARG A 124 -10.77 -6.43 -3.12
C ARG A 124 -9.63 -5.57 -3.65
N MET A 125 -9.64 -4.29 -3.30
CA MET A 125 -8.55 -3.35 -3.52
C MET A 125 -8.00 -2.90 -2.17
N VAL A 126 -6.68 -2.90 -1.98
CA VAL A 126 -6.02 -2.46 -0.74
C VAL A 126 -4.92 -1.46 -1.10
N ALA A 127 -5.07 -0.20 -0.68
CA ALA A 127 -4.14 0.90 -0.99
C ALA A 127 -3.69 0.91 -2.46
N SER A 128 -4.61 0.62 -3.38
CA SER A 128 -4.31 0.38 -4.80
C SER A 128 -5.13 1.30 -5.70
N LYS A 129 -4.71 1.43 -6.96
CA LYS A 129 -5.31 2.38 -7.91
C LYS A 129 -5.87 1.68 -9.14
N ALA A 130 -7.03 2.12 -9.57
CA ALA A 130 -7.65 1.71 -10.82
C ALA A 130 -8.05 2.96 -11.64
N SER A 131 -7.78 2.95 -12.94
CA SER A 131 -8.13 4.07 -13.82
C SER A 131 -8.64 3.65 -15.19
N ALA A 132 -9.65 4.36 -15.69
CA ALA A 132 -10.18 4.26 -17.04
C ALA A 132 -10.17 5.63 -17.71
N GLY A 133 -9.86 5.65 -19.01
CA GLY A 133 -9.98 6.87 -19.82
C GLY A 133 -11.43 7.20 -20.15
N ASP A 134 -12.24 6.17 -20.35
CA ASP A 134 -13.68 6.26 -20.62
C ASP A 134 -14.44 5.71 -19.40
N GLU A 135 -15.11 4.56 -19.50
CA GLU A 135 -15.89 4.00 -18.40
C GLU A 135 -15.12 3.00 -17.53
N ALA A 136 -15.45 2.95 -16.22
CA ALA A 136 -14.96 1.93 -15.31
C ALA A 136 -16.11 1.12 -14.70
N TYR A 137 -16.05 -0.20 -14.86
CA TYR A 137 -17.00 -1.17 -14.31
C TYR A 137 -16.27 -2.16 -13.41
N LEU A 138 -16.58 -2.14 -12.12
CA LEU A 138 -16.04 -3.08 -11.14
C LEU A 138 -17.19 -3.88 -10.54
N VAL A 139 -17.19 -5.19 -10.77
CA VAL A 139 -18.30 -6.09 -10.43
C VAL A 139 -17.78 -7.23 -9.56
N ALA A 140 -18.52 -7.52 -8.48
CA ALA A 140 -18.29 -8.65 -7.60
C ALA A 140 -19.58 -9.46 -7.37
N GLY A 141 -19.48 -10.79 -7.39
CA GLY A 141 -20.62 -11.66 -7.12
C GLY A 141 -21.17 -11.58 -5.68
N ASP A 142 -20.34 -11.24 -4.71
CA ASP A 142 -20.68 -11.11 -3.28
C ASP A 142 -20.12 -9.79 -2.72
N LYS A 143 -18.81 -9.68 -2.46
CA LYS A 143 -18.27 -8.49 -1.78
C LYS A 143 -17.39 -7.61 -2.66
N LEU A 144 -17.54 -6.29 -2.49
CA LEU A 144 -16.64 -5.29 -3.04
C LEU A 144 -16.00 -4.48 -1.91
N GLU A 145 -14.68 -4.58 -1.76
CA GLU A 145 -13.94 -3.97 -0.67
C GLU A 145 -12.83 -3.05 -1.19
N LEU A 146 -12.91 -1.76 -0.87
CA LEU A 146 -11.85 -0.78 -1.10
C LEU A 146 -11.25 -0.38 0.24
N LEU A 147 -10.12 -1.01 0.58
CA LEU A 147 -9.49 -0.94 1.89
C LEU A 147 -8.30 0.02 1.87
N ALA A 148 -8.02 0.60 3.04
CA ALA A 148 -6.81 1.36 3.28
C ALA A 148 -5.69 0.46 3.85
N ALA A 149 -4.46 0.84 3.58
CA ALA A 149 -3.27 0.39 4.32
C ALA A 149 -2.63 1.61 5.00
N ASN A 150 -1.49 1.44 5.66
CA ASN A 150 -0.82 2.54 6.36
C ASN A 150 0.62 2.70 5.90
N ASP A 151 1.00 3.95 5.63
CA ASP A 151 2.39 4.38 5.70
C ASP A 151 2.72 4.70 7.15
N SER A 152 3.97 4.47 7.56
CA SER A 152 4.41 4.83 8.90
C SER A 152 5.85 5.30 8.93
N GLN A 153 6.14 6.27 9.79
CA GLN A 153 7.49 6.75 10.06
C GLN A 153 7.71 6.77 11.56
N TYR A 154 8.84 6.22 12.00
CA TYR A 154 9.27 6.21 13.39
C TYR A 154 10.67 6.78 13.49
N SER A 155 10.90 7.64 14.50
CA SER A 155 12.26 8.06 14.83
C SER A 155 12.47 8.10 16.34
N LEU A 156 13.66 7.67 16.75
CA LEU A 156 14.14 7.72 18.13
C LEU A 156 15.54 8.32 18.17
N TYR A 157 15.73 9.27 19.09
CA TYR A 157 17.03 9.72 19.52
C TYR A 157 17.13 9.70 21.05
N ASP A 158 17.93 8.79 21.59
CA ASP A 158 18.21 8.70 23.02
C ASP A 158 19.69 8.99 23.30
N MET A 159 19.98 9.85 24.27
CA MET A 159 21.32 10.23 24.67
C MET A 159 21.46 10.30 26.20
N ASN A 160 22.57 9.76 26.70
CA ASN A 160 23.01 9.95 28.09
C ASN A 160 24.47 10.39 28.17
N LYS A 161 24.72 11.53 28.83
CA LYS A 161 26.05 12.08 29.05
C LYS A 161 26.39 12.13 30.54
N LYS A 162 27.49 11.47 30.91
CA LYS A 162 28.07 11.60 32.25
C LYS A 162 28.81 12.94 32.39
N GLY A 163 28.50 13.69 33.45
CA GLY A 163 29.16 14.95 33.83
C GLY A 163 30.25 14.78 34.89
N GLY A 164 30.69 15.89 35.49
CA GLY A 164 31.55 15.88 36.69
C GLY A 164 30.71 15.64 37.96
N TRP A 165 31.32 15.11 39.01
CA TRP A 165 30.68 14.92 40.33
C TRP A 165 29.35 14.12 40.28
N GLY A 166 29.31 13.03 39.51
CA GLY A 166 28.13 12.14 39.46
C GLY A 166 26.93 12.63 38.65
N SER A 167 26.96 13.86 38.13
CA SER A 167 25.88 14.41 37.29
C SER A 167 25.66 13.63 35.99
N LYS A 168 24.42 13.63 35.50
CA LYS A 168 24.01 13.05 34.22
C LYS A 168 23.15 14.06 33.48
N LYS A 169 23.27 14.10 32.15
CA LYS A 169 22.34 14.77 31.25
C LYS A 169 21.72 13.72 30.34
N THR A 170 20.41 13.68 30.27
CA THR A 170 19.62 12.80 29.41
C THR A 170 18.93 13.61 28.32
N GLN A 171 18.55 12.94 27.25
CA GLN A 171 17.67 13.45 26.22
C GLN A 171 17.05 12.24 25.53
N ARG A 172 15.73 12.22 25.41
CA ARG A 172 15.01 11.21 24.64
C ARG A 172 13.95 11.93 23.81
N ASP A 173 14.08 11.82 22.50
CA ASP A 173 13.12 12.35 21.53
C ASP A 173 12.60 11.17 20.71
N GLU A 174 11.28 11.01 20.66
CA GLU A 174 10.62 9.88 20.00
C GLU A 174 9.41 10.41 19.23
N VAL A 175 9.31 10.08 17.95
CA VAL A 175 8.23 10.54 17.05
C VAL A 175 7.68 9.35 16.28
N THR A 176 6.36 9.30 16.13
CA THR A 176 5.66 8.30 15.33
C THR A 176 4.58 8.98 14.50
N ASP A 177 4.63 8.77 13.19
CA ASP A 177 3.65 9.21 12.22
C ASP A 177 3.04 7.99 11.54
N VAL A 178 1.71 7.98 11.38
CA VAL A 178 0.99 6.97 10.60
C VAL A 178 0.01 7.69 9.70
N LYS A 179 0.01 7.34 8.42
CA LYS A 179 -0.90 7.91 7.42
C LYS A 179 -1.65 6.80 6.72
N ALA A 180 -2.96 6.93 6.64
CA ALA A 180 -3.77 5.97 5.91
C ALA A 180 -3.66 6.21 4.39
N VAL A 181 -3.40 5.14 3.64
CA VAL A 181 -3.36 5.12 2.18
C VAL A 181 -4.58 4.35 1.69
N GLY A 182 -5.60 5.09 1.22
CA GLY A 182 -6.82 4.51 0.68
C GLY A 182 -6.67 3.98 -0.74
N SER A 183 -7.62 3.12 -1.15
CA SER A 183 -7.74 2.73 -2.56
C SER A 183 -8.39 3.85 -3.39
N GLU A 184 -7.96 4.02 -4.64
CA GLU A 184 -8.44 5.07 -5.54
C GLU A 184 -8.96 4.49 -6.85
N ILE A 185 -10.12 4.97 -7.30
CA ILE A 185 -10.68 4.64 -8.62
C ILE A 185 -11.03 5.92 -9.35
N THR A 186 -10.57 6.03 -10.61
CA THR A 186 -10.87 7.17 -11.48
C THR A 186 -11.40 6.72 -12.83
N SER A 187 -12.48 7.31 -13.32
CA SER A 187 -12.94 7.16 -14.70
C SER A 187 -13.12 8.52 -15.37
N GLY A 188 -12.93 8.59 -16.69
CA GLY A 188 -13.22 9.79 -17.47
C GLY A 188 -14.70 9.95 -17.81
N GLY A 189 -15.45 8.85 -17.86
CA GLY A 189 -16.89 8.78 -18.01
C GLY A 189 -17.55 8.28 -16.71
N ASP A 190 -18.39 7.27 -16.84
CA ASP A 190 -19.11 6.67 -15.71
C ASP A 190 -18.19 5.78 -14.87
N LEU A 191 -18.47 5.71 -13.57
CA LEU A 191 -17.88 4.74 -12.65
C LEU A 191 -19.01 3.92 -12.02
N THR A 192 -19.01 2.61 -12.28
CA THR A 192 -19.98 1.67 -11.70
C THR A 192 -19.27 0.68 -10.79
N LEU A 193 -19.77 0.57 -9.55
CA LEU A 193 -19.31 -0.36 -8.52
C LEU A 193 -20.49 -1.25 -8.11
N GLU A 194 -20.49 -2.50 -8.56
CA GLU A 194 -21.59 -3.45 -8.38
C GLU A 194 -21.16 -4.63 -7.50
N SER A 195 -22.00 -4.98 -6.52
CA SER A 195 -21.82 -6.21 -5.72
C SER A 195 -23.13 -6.92 -5.46
N GLY A 196 -23.14 -8.26 -5.52
CA GLY A 196 -24.31 -9.05 -5.14
C GLY A 196 -24.63 -9.01 -3.63
N GLY A 197 -23.62 -8.73 -2.81
CA GLY A 197 -23.69 -8.58 -1.35
C GLY A 197 -23.14 -7.22 -0.89
N ASP A 198 -22.39 -7.21 0.21
CA ASP A 198 -21.93 -5.99 0.88
C ASP A 198 -20.80 -5.25 0.15
N GLN A 199 -20.75 -3.93 0.33
CA GLN A 199 -19.63 -3.08 -0.07
C GLN A 199 -19.02 -2.35 1.11
N LEU A 200 -17.69 -2.26 1.12
CA LEU A 200 -16.91 -1.58 2.17
C LEU A 200 -15.89 -0.61 1.56
N TYR A 201 -15.87 0.61 2.07
CA TYR A 201 -14.99 1.69 1.64
C TYR A 201 -14.27 2.30 2.84
N GLN A 202 -12.97 2.01 3.00
CA GLN A 202 -12.11 2.58 4.04
C GLN A 202 -11.22 3.67 3.46
N GLY A 203 -11.51 4.94 3.74
CA GLY A 203 -10.71 6.06 3.22
C GLY A 203 -10.57 6.08 1.69
N ALA A 204 -11.46 5.38 0.97
CA ALA A 204 -11.38 5.21 -0.47
C ALA A 204 -11.76 6.50 -1.21
N LYS A 205 -11.15 6.71 -2.36
CA LYS A 205 -11.41 7.86 -3.23
C LYS A 205 -11.98 7.41 -4.56
N LEU A 206 -13.16 7.89 -4.91
CA LEU A 206 -13.87 7.59 -6.15
C LEU A 206 -14.07 8.88 -6.94
N ALA A 207 -13.62 8.89 -8.20
CA ALA A 207 -13.77 10.03 -9.10
C ALA A 207 -14.31 9.56 -10.45
N SER A 208 -15.50 10.05 -10.82
CA SER A 208 -16.08 9.88 -12.16
C SER A 208 -16.04 11.22 -12.91
N GLY A 209 -15.92 11.16 -14.23
CA GLY A 209 -16.11 12.34 -15.09
C GLY A 209 -17.58 12.57 -15.47
N ALA A 210 -18.40 11.52 -15.37
CA ALA A 210 -19.85 11.56 -15.50
C ALA A 210 -20.49 10.93 -14.24
N ASP A 211 -21.33 9.90 -14.37
CA ASP A 211 -22.09 9.37 -13.24
C ASP A 211 -21.25 8.41 -12.38
N LEU A 212 -21.45 8.47 -11.06
CA LEU A 212 -20.92 7.50 -10.10
C LEU A 212 -22.09 6.66 -9.57
N THR A 213 -22.10 5.37 -9.91
CA THR A 213 -23.10 4.39 -9.46
C THR A 213 -22.47 3.41 -8.48
N ILE A 214 -23.09 3.27 -7.32
CA ILE A 214 -22.79 2.25 -6.32
C ILE A 214 -24.05 1.39 -6.16
N ASP A 215 -24.01 0.15 -6.63
CA ASP A 215 -25.11 -0.81 -6.59
C ASP A 215 -24.73 -2.04 -5.76
N SER A 216 -25.48 -2.29 -4.69
CA SER A 216 -25.21 -3.36 -3.74
C SER A 216 -26.49 -4.13 -3.46
N GLY A 217 -26.43 -5.45 -3.55
CA GLY A 217 -27.48 -6.34 -3.05
C GLY A 217 -27.53 -6.43 -1.51
N GLY A 218 -26.56 -5.84 -0.81
CA GLY A 218 -26.42 -5.83 0.64
C GLY A 218 -26.28 -4.42 1.21
N SER A 219 -25.38 -4.27 2.18
CA SER A 219 -25.05 -3.00 2.83
C SER A 219 -23.90 -2.28 2.13
N VAL A 220 -23.94 -0.94 2.13
CA VAL A 220 -22.83 -0.09 1.69
C VAL A 220 -22.27 0.65 2.90
N THR A 221 -21.03 0.34 3.28
CA THR A 221 -20.38 0.88 4.47
C THR A 221 -19.20 1.78 4.09
N PHE A 222 -19.19 3.01 4.63
CA PHE A 222 -18.06 3.92 4.53
C PHE A 222 -17.43 4.09 5.91
N GLU A 223 -16.13 3.79 6.00
CA GLU A 223 -15.35 3.89 7.21
C GLU A 223 -14.31 5.00 7.08
N ALA A 224 -14.28 5.88 8.08
CA ALA A 224 -13.24 6.88 8.19
C ALA A 224 -11.93 6.21 8.63
N VAL A 225 -10.84 6.59 7.97
CA VAL A 225 -9.48 6.26 8.37
C VAL A 225 -8.85 7.46 9.06
N LYS A 226 -7.93 7.20 10.00
CA LYS A 226 -7.36 8.24 10.84
C LYS A 226 -5.83 8.22 10.78
N ASP A 227 -5.28 9.37 10.43
CA ASP A 227 -3.84 9.62 10.57
C ASP A 227 -3.48 9.83 12.06
N MET A 228 -2.27 9.41 12.42
CA MET A 228 -1.71 9.54 13.76
C MET A 228 -0.40 10.32 13.70
N HIS A 229 -0.24 11.25 14.63
CA HIS A 229 1.05 11.87 14.95
C HIS A 229 1.23 11.85 16.46
N GLN A 230 2.35 11.31 16.93
CA GLN A 230 2.69 11.22 18.34
C GLN A 230 4.16 11.59 18.53
N GLU A 231 4.45 12.48 19.48
CA GLU A 231 5.81 12.87 19.84
C GLU A 231 6.00 12.85 21.37
N SER A 232 7.22 12.55 21.82
CA SER A 232 7.65 12.60 23.21
C SER A 232 9.06 13.18 23.33
N HIS A 233 9.25 14.08 24.31
CA HIS A 233 10.52 14.77 24.56
C HIS A 233 10.85 14.79 26.06
N GLU A 234 11.90 14.09 26.45
CA GLU A 234 12.39 14.01 27.84
C GLU A 234 13.84 14.52 27.96
N LYS A 235 14.19 15.16 29.09
CA LYS A 235 15.52 15.73 29.36
C LYS A 235 16.05 15.35 30.74
#